data_AF-A0A5S3YPD7-F1
#
_entry.id   AF-A0A5S3YPD7-F1
#
_cell.length_a   1.000
_cell.length_b   1.000
_cell.length_c   1.000
_cell.angle_alpha   90.00
_cell.angle_beta   90.00
_cell.angle_gamma   90.00
#
_symmetry.space_group_name_H-M   'P 1'
#
loop_
_entity.id
_entity.type
_entity.pdbx_description
1 polymer ?
#
loop_
_entity_poly.entity_id
_entity_poly.type
_entity_poly.pdbx_seq_one_letter_code
_entity_poly.pdbx_strand_id
1 'polypeptide(L)'
;EKRMRHDDAYTPGNVGGMRPDRAVVVYSQRCREAYKEVPLVIGGIEASLRRIAHYDYWQEKVRRSIIFDAKADILIYGNAERPLVEVAHRIARGDAIASIQDIRGTAVIRKEPLPQWRGSDSTAIDKVGKIDPIPNPYGADDVGCSKSEFAKAG
;
A
#
# COMPACT_ATOMS: atom_id res chain seq x y z
N GLU A 1 16.63 -17.87 -5.86
CA GLU A 1 17.85 -17.06 -6.04
C GLU A 1 17.46 -15.59 -6.12
N LYS A 2 18.13 -14.69 -5.38
CA LYS A 2 17.78 -13.25 -5.37
C LYS A 2 18.30 -12.59 -6.65
N ARG A 3 17.40 -12.10 -7.51
CA ARG A 3 17.78 -11.50 -8.80
C ARG A 3 17.99 -10.00 -8.64
N MET A 4 19.23 -9.54 -8.90
CA MET A 4 19.55 -8.12 -8.90
C MET A 4 18.93 -7.43 -10.12
N ARG A 5 18.59 -6.16 -9.95
CA ARG A 5 17.97 -5.34 -10.99
C ARG A 5 19.06 -4.83 -11.93
N HIS A 6 19.08 -5.35 -13.16
CA HIS A 6 20.07 -4.98 -14.18
C HIS A 6 19.61 -3.81 -15.05
N ASP A 7 18.30 -3.68 -15.26
CA ASP A 7 17.61 -2.64 -15.99
C ASP A 7 16.55 -1.95 -15.11
N ASP A 8 16.28 -0.68 -15.36
CA ASP A 8 15.28 0.07 -14.59
C ASP A 8 14.39 0.93 -15.47
N ALA A 9 13.16 0.46 -15.71
CA ALA A 9 12.14 1.15 -16.50
C ALA A 9 11.79 2.58 -16.02
N TYR A 10 12.15 2.93 -14.78
CA TYR A 10 11.90 4.25 -14.20
C TYR A 10 13.14 5.15 -14.21
N THR A 11 14.25 4.70 -14.80
CA THR A 11 15.47 5.49 -15.02
C THR A 11 15.58 5.87 -16.49
N PRO A 12 15.95 7.12 -16.83
CA PRO A 12 16.22 7.51 -18.22
C PRO A 12 17.17 6.52 -18.93
N GLY A 13 16.76 6.01 -20.09
CA GLY A 13 17.54 5.02 -20.86
C GLY A 13 17.57 3.60 -20.28
N ASN A 14 16.69 3.27 -19.32
CA ASN A 14 16.62 1.96 -18.64
C ASN A 14 17.90 1.56 -17.88
N VAL A 15 18.77 2.52 -17.57
CA VAL A 15 20.07 2.26 -16.94
C VAL A 15 19.87 1.74 -15.51
N GLY A 16 20.36 0.53 -15.24
CA GLY A 16 20.38 -0.04 -13.90
C GLY A 16 21.30 0.71 -12.94
N GLY A 17 21.04 0.60 -11.64
CA GLY A 17 21.90 1.14 -10.58
C GLY A 17 21.73 2.63 -10.26
N MET A 18 21.00 3.40 -11.07
CA MET A 18 20.77 4.83 -10.81
C MET A 18 19.69 5.10 -9.75
N ARG A 19 18.62 4.29 -9.73
CA ARG A 19 17.60 4.36 -8.68
C ARG A 19 18.07 3.55 -7.49
N PRO A 20 18.24 4.16 -6.31
CA PRO A 20 18.69 3.46 -5.12
C PRO A 20 17.70 2.35 -4.74
N ASP A 21 18.21 1.30 -4.11
CA ASP A 21 17.35 0.34 -3.45
C ASP A 21 16.56 1.02 -2.33
N ARG A 22 15.28 0.68 -2.22
CA ARG A 22 14.33 1.34 -1.32
C ARG A 22 14.22 2.85 -1.58
N ALA A 23 13.99 3.21 -2.84
CA ALA A 23 13.95 4.58 -3.32
C ALA A 23 13.04 5.50 -2.48
N VAL A 24 11.86 5.02 -2.07
CA VAL A 24 10.96 5.80 -1.20
C VAL A 24 11.66 6.24 0.09
N VAL A 25 12.42 5.36 0.76
CA VAL A 25 13.12 5.69 2.01
C VAL A 25 14.26 6.68 1.74
N VAL A 26 15.09 6.38 0.74
CA VAL A 26 16.28 7.20 0.44
C VAL A 26 15.88 8.61 0.03
N TYR A 27 14.93 8.75 -0.89
CA TYR A 27 14.47 10.07 -1.33
C TYR A 27 13.70 10.82 -0.25
N SER A 28 12.90 10.13 0.57
CA SER A 28 12.24 10.77 1.72
C SER A 28 13.24 11.36 2.71
N GLN A 29 14.34 10.65 2.98
CA GLN A 29 15.42 11.17 3.84
C GLN A 29 16.08 12.40 3.23
N ARG A 30 16.40 12.40 1.93
CA ARG A 30 16.95 13.58 1.25
C ARG A 30 16.01 14.78 1.29
N CYS A 31 14.71 14.55 1.05
CA CYS A 31 13.71 15.60 1.18
C CYS A 31 13.67 16.17 2.61
N ARG A 32 13.75 15.32 3.64
CA ARG A 32 13.75 15.76 5.03
C ARG A 32 15.05 16.44 5.47
N GLU A 33 16.18 16.06 4.90
CA GLU A 33 17.47 16.73 5.09
C GLU A 33 17.44 18.17 4.55
N ALA A 34 16.87 18.34 3.35
CA ALA A 34 16.75 19.65 2.70
C ALA A 34 15.62 20.52 3.29
N TYR A 35 14.50 19.91 3.67
CA TYR A 35 13.27 20.61 4.07
C TYR A 35 12.64 19.94 5.29
N LYS A 36 13.14 20.27 6.50
CA LYS A 36 12.67 19.65 7.75
C LYS A 36 11.20 19.94 8.05
N GLU A 37 10.79 21.20 7.90
CA GLU A 37 9.47 21.71 8.29
C GLU A 37 8.39 21.49 7.21
N VAL A 38 8.75 20.95 6.04
CA VAL A 38 7.79 20.74 4.95
C VAL A 38 7.06 19.40 5.14
N PRO A 39 5.72 19.36 5.02
CA PRO A 39 4.98 18.11 5.03
C PRO A 39 5.48 17.12 3.97
N LEU A 40 5.72 15.87 4.38
CA LEU A 40 6.20 14.82 3.49
C LEU A 40 5.09 13.79 3.24
N VAL A 41 4.57 13.79 2.01
CA VAL A 41 3.58 12.82 1.54
C VAL A 41 4.27 11.82 0.60
N ILE A 42 4.12 10.53 0.88
CA ILE A 42 4.69 9.46 0.05
C ILE A 42 3.59 8.63 -0.62
N GLY A 43 3.90 8.02 -1.75
CA GLY A 43 2.94 7.23 -2.51
C GLY A 43 3.60 6.33 -3.56
N GLY A 44 2.79 5.84 -4.48
CA GLY A 44 3.24 4.93 -5.53
C GLY A 44 3.26 3.47 -5.10
N ILE A 45 3.72 2.60 -6.00
CA ILE A 45 3.64 1.14 -5.84
C ILE A 45 4.44 0.68 -4.61
N GLU A 46 5.66 1.16 -4.43
CA GLU A 46 6.52 0.77 -3.30
C GLU A 46 5.89 1.14 -1.95
N ALA A 47 5.38 2.37 -1.81
CA ALA A 47 4.74 2.81 -0.56
C ALA A 47 3.44 2.04 -0.31
N SER A 48 2.61 1.86 -1.35
CA SER A 48 1.32 1.17 -1.26
C SER A 48 1.45 -0.28 -0.78
N LEU A 49 2.41 -1.02 -1.34
CA LEU A 49 2.65 -2.42 -1.00
C LEU A 49 3.27 -2.58 0.39
N ARG A 50 4.03 -1.58 0.86
CA ARG A 50 4.72 -1.58 2.16
C ARG A 50 4.02 -0.72 3.22
N ARG A 51 2.74 -0.40 3.02
CA ARG A 51 1.95 0.47 3.92
C ARG A 51 1.66 -0.17 5.28
N ILE A 52 1.67 -1.49 5.35
CA ILE A 52 1.54 -2.29 6.57
C ILE A 52 2.84 -3.08 6.81
N ALA A 53 2.89 -3.85 7.90
CA ALA A 53 3.95 -4.82 8.09
C ALA A 53 4.03 -5.75 6.87
N HIS A 54 5.23 -5.97 6.35
CA HIS A 54 5.45 -6.72 5.12
C HIS A 54 6.71 -7.58 5.23
N TYR A 55 6.73 -8.70 4.53
CA TYR A 55 7.91 -9.54 4.43
C TYR A 55 8.87 -8.95 3.39
N ASP A 56 10.12 -8.74 3.80
CA ASP A 56 11.18 -8.26 2.95
C ASP A 56 11.98 -9.45 2.40
N TYR A 57 11.78 -9.78 1.14
CA TYR A 57 12.44 -10.92 0.50
C TYR A 57 13.97 -10.78 0.43
N TRP A 58 14.48 -9.55 0.35
CA TRP A 58 15.92 -9.33 0.30
C TRP A 58 16.59 -9.59 1.64
N GLN A 59 15.94 -9.18 2.73
CA GLN A 59 16.46 -9.31 4.10
C GLN A 59 15.89 -10.51 4.87
N GLU A 60 15.00 -11.28 4.25
CA GLU A 60 14.33 -12.45 4.84
C GLU A 60 13.67 -12.19 6.20
N LYS A 61 13.08 -11.01 6.37
CA LYS A 61 12.47 -10.60 7.64
C LYS A 61 11.19 -9.82 7.45
N VAL A 62 10.31 -9.87 8.45
CA VAL A 62 9.15 -8.98 8.53
C VAL A 62 9.62 -7.59 8.94
N ARG A 63 9.27 -6.58 8.15
CA ARG A 63 9.49 -5.17 8.46
C ARG A 63 8.18 -4.51 8.84
N ARG A 64 8.27 -3.50 9.69
CA ARG A 64 7.15 -2.57 9.96
C ARG A 64 6.78 -1.77 8.70
N SER A 65 5.68 -1.02 8.77
CA SER A 65 5.26 -0.13 7.70
C SER A 65 6.37 0.86 7.29
N ILE A 66 6.49 1.11 5.99
CA ILE A 66 7.50 2.00 5.41
C ILE A 66 7.36 3.45 5.89
N ILE A 67 6.16 3.88 6.32
CA ILE A 67 5.93 5.25 6.79
C ILE A 67 6.87 5.64 7.95
N PHE A 68 7.19 4.67 8.82
CA PHE A 68 8.12 4.87 9.94
C PHE A 68 9.58 5.03 9.49
N ASP A 69 9.99 4.27 8.48
CA ASP A 69 11.37 4.28 7.99
C ASP A 69 11.62 5.50 7.08
N ALA A 70 10.61 5.88 6.29
CA ALA A 70 10.62 7.09 5.46
C ALA A 70 10.44 8.38 6.28
N LYS A 71 9.95 8.29 7.52
CA LYS A 71 9.56 9.45 8.35
C LYS A 71 8.60 10.40 7.62
N ALA A 72 7.67 9.79 6.89
CA ALA A 72 6.65 10.52 6.15
C ALA A 72 5.46 10.82 7.07
N ASP A 73 4.78 11.93 6.79
CA ASP A 73 3.63 12.38 7.56
C ASP A 73 2.35 11.66 7.11
N ILE A 74 2.20 11.45 5.79
CA ILE A 74 1.08 10.74 5.18
C ILE A 74 1.58 9.80 4.09
N LEU A 75 1.03 8.59 4.02
CA LEU A 75 1.22 7.66 2.92
C LEU A 75 -0.10 7.49 2.16
N ILE A 76 -0.09 7.71 0.85
CA ILE A 76 -1.23 7.48 -0.03
C ILE A 76 -1.07 6.11 -0.71
N TYR A 77 -2.11 5.28 -0.68
CA TYR A 77 -2.09 3.95 -1.30
C TYR A 77 -3.27 3.70 -2.21
N GLY A 78 -3.08 2.82 -3.20
CA GLY A 78 -4.08 2.52 -4.21
C GLY A 78 -4.26 3.68 -5.20
N ASN A 79 -5.50 3.98 -5.57
CA ASN A 79 -5.86 5.07 -6.49
C ASN A 79 -5.65 6.43 -5.80
N ALA A 80 -4.58 7.14 -6.17
CA ALA A 80 -4.06 8.27 -5.42
C ALA A 80 -4.65 9.63 -5.81
N GLU A 81 -5.36 9.74 -6.94
CA GLU A 81 -5.78 11.01 -7.51
C GLU A 81 -6.84 11.73 -6.66
N ARG A 82 -7.80 11.02 -6.06
CA ARG A 82 -8.71 11.63 -5.07
C ARG A 82 -8.03 12.04 -3.76
N PRO A 83 -7.33 11.13 -3.04
CA PRO A 83 -6.71 11.51 -1.76
C PRO A 83 -5.60 12.55 -1.91
N LEU A 84 -4.83 12.54 -3.00
CA LEU A 84 -3.78 13.53 -3.24
C LEU A 84 -4.36 14.94 -3.38
N VAL A 85 -5.43 15.08 -4.16
CA VAL A 85 -6.11 16.37 -4.35
C VAL A 85 -6.69 16.88 -3.03
N GLU A 86 -7.32 16.02 -2.23
CA GLU A 86 -7.86 16.40 -0.92
C GLU A 86 -6.75 16.85 0.05
N VAL A 87 -5.65 16.10 0.14
CA VAL A 87 -4.48 16.48 0.97
C VAL A 87 -3.95 17.85 0.54
N ALA A 88 -3.75 18.04 -0.77
CA ALA A 88 -3.22 19.29 -1.31
C ALA A 88 -4.14 20.49 -1.00
N HIS A 89 -5.46 20.36 -1.19
CA HIS A 89 -6.42 21.42 -0.88
C HIS A 89 -6.50 21.74 0.61
N ARG A 90 -6.39 20.74 1.49
CA ARG A 90 -6.35 20.97 2.94
C ARG A 90 -5.09 21.74 3.36
N ILE A 91 -3.92 21.32 2.89
CA ILE A 91 -2.67 22.04 3.14
C ILE A 91 -2.74 23.48 2.60
N ALA A 92 -3.28 23.68 1.39
CA ALA A 92 -3.42 25.00 0.80
C ALA A 92 -4.38 25.93 1.59
N ARG A 93 -5.34 25.36 2.33
CA ARG A 93 -6.24 26.08 3.25
C ARG A 93 -5.62 26.38 4.61
N GLY A 94 -4.40 25.89 4.87
CA GLY A 94 -3.69 26.08 6.13
C GLY A 94 -3.92 24.98 7.16
N ASP A 95 -4.56 23.86 6.79
CA ASP A 95 -4.68 22.72 7.70
C ASP A 95 -3.29 22.16 8.01
N ALA A 96 -3.00 21.97 9.29
CA ALA A 96 -1.76 21.31 9.71
C ALA A 96 -1.76 19.84 9.23
N ILE A 97 -0.65 19.37 8.66
CA ILE A 97 -0.55 17.98 8.16
C ILE A 97 -0.93 16.94 9.23
N ALA A 98 -0.62 17.24 10.50
CA ALA A 98 -0.94 16.40 11.64
C ALA A 98 -2.45 16.27 11.92
N SER A 99 -3.30 17.19 11.46
CA SER A 99 -4.77 17.09 11.63
C SER A 99 -5.44 16.31 10.50
N ILE A 100 -4.75 16.10 9.37
CA ILE A 100 -5.29 15.42 8.19
C ILE A 100 -5.19 13.90 8.39
N GLN A 101 -6.23 13.33 8.99
CA GLN A 101 -6.20 11.99 9.57
C GLN A 101 -7.39 11.10 9.19
N ASP A 102 -8.27 11.63 8.33
CA ASP A 102 -9.60 11.11 7.99
C ASP A 102 -9.79 10.87 6.47
N ILE A 103 -8.73 11.02 5.67
CA ILE A 103 -8.80 10.84 4.23
C ILE A 103 -8.72 9.34 3.87
N ARG A 104 -9.74 8.84 3.16
CA ARG A 104 -9.76 7.47 2.64
C ARG A 104 -8.64 7.24 1.63
N GLY A 105 -8.01 6.06 1.67
CA GLY A 105 -6.85 5.75 0.83
C GLY A 105 -5.53 6.31 1.34
N THR A 106 -5.49 6.74 2.61
CA THR A 106 -4.27 7.19 3.28
C THR A 106 -3.94 6.33 4.50
N ALA A 107 -2.66 6.25 4.84
CA ALA A 107 -2.15 5.69 6.07
C ALA A 107 -1.38 6.77 6.83
N VAL A 108 -1.65 6.87 8.13
CA VAL A 108 -1.07 7.85 9.05
C VAL A 108 -0.64 7.16 10.34
N ILE A 109 0.36 7.70 11.03
CA ILE A 109 0.82 7.19 12.31
C ILE A 109 -0.09 7.74 13.41
N ARG A 110 -0.60 6.86 14.28
CA ARG A 110 -1.54 7.21 15.35
C ARG A 110 -1.13 6.50 16.63
N LYS A 111 -1.29 7.17 17.78
CA LYS A 111 -1.14 6.54 19.09
C LYS A 111 -2.38 5.74 19.47
N GLU A 112 -3.54 6.23 19.04
CA GLU A 112 -4.84 5.65 19.36
C GLU A 112 -5.66 5.44 18.08
N PRO A 113 -6.54 4.43 18.05
CA PRO A 113 -7.49 4.24 16.96
C PRO A 113 -8.37 5.47 16.76
N LEU A 114 -8.91 5.63 15.54
CA LEU A 114 -9.98 6.59 15.30
C LEU A 114 -11.18 6.29 16.22
N PRO A 115 -11.94 7.32 16.65
CA PRO A 115 -13.27 7.10 17.22
C PRO A 115 -14.04 6.11 16.33
N GLN A 116 -14.88 5.26 16.90
CA GLN A 116 -15.62 4.18 16.21
C GLN A 116 -14.81 3.11 15.43
N TRP A 117 -13.49 3.20 15.36
CA TRP A 117 -12.66 2.15 14.77
C TRP A 117 -12.20 1.19 15.87
N ARG A 118 -12.47 -0.10 15.71
CA ARG A 118 -11.94 -1.16 16.58
C ARG A 118 -10.77 -1.84 15.87
N GLY A 119 -9.69 -2.08 16.60
CA GLY A 119 -8.61 -2.94 16.10
C GLY A 119 -9.16 -4.34 15.85
N SER A 120 -8.75 -4.96 14.74
CA SER A 120 -8.92 -6.40 14.54
C SER A 120 -7.72 -7.09 15.18
N ASP A 121 -7.97 -8.03 16.09
CA ASP A 121 -6.93 -8.86 16.69
C ASP A 121 -6.42 -9.85 15.64
N SER A 122 -5.30 -9.52 15.00
CA SER A 122 -4.66 -10.37 13.98
C SER A 122 -3.73 -11.43 14.56
N THR A 123 -3.78 -11.71 15.87
CA THR A 123 -3.01 -12.82 16.47
C THR A 123 -3.59 -14.18 16.12
N ALA A 124 -4.89 -14.25 15.83
CA ALA A 124 -5.53 -15.43 15.29
C ALA A 124 -5.48 -15.42 13.76
N ILE A 125 -5.00 -16.51 13.16
CA ILE A 125 -5.14 -16.72 11.72
C ILE A 125 -6.64 -16.85 11.42
N ASP A 126 -7.15 -16.01 10.53
CA ASP A 126 -8.52 -16.13 10.03
C ASP A 126 -8.72 -17.54 9.49
N LYS A 127 -9.56 -18.32 10.17
CA LYS A 127 -10.01 -19.61 9.65
C LYS A 127 -10.96 -19.28 8.51
N VAL A 128 -10.54 -19.58 7.28
CA VAL A 128 -11.39 -19.48 6.10
C VAL A 128 -12.66 -20.26 6.39
N GLY A 129 -13.77 -19.55 6.61
CA GLY A 129 -15.07 -20.15 6.83
C GLY A 129 -15.58 -20.84 5.58
N LYS A 130 -16.79 -21.39 5.65
CA LYS A 130 -17.49 -21.85 4.45
C LYS A 130 -17.67 -20.64 3.53
N ILE A 131 -17.00 -20.64 2.38
CA ILE A 131 -17.19 -19.62 1.37
C ILE A 131 -18.54 -19.89 0.73
N ASP A 132 -19.50 -18.99 0.95
CA ASP A 132 -20.78 -19.08 0.26
C ASP A 132 -20.52 -18.94 -1.25
N PRO A 133 -21.15 -19.78 -2.08
CA PRO A 133 -20.99 -19.67 -3.53
C PRO A 133 -21.44 -18.27 -3.96
N ILE A 134 -20.59 -17.58 -4.72
CA ILE A 134 -20.92 -16.27 -5.27
C ILE A 134 -22.10 -16.48 -6.24
N PRO A 135 -23.28 -15.88 -5.99
CA PRO A 135 -24.42 -16.02 -6.88
C PRO A 135 -24.05 -15.45 -8.25
N ASN A 136 -24.39 -16.14 -9.32
CA ASN A 136 -24.14 -15.64 -10.66
C ASN A 136 -24.94 -14.35 -10.87
N PRO A 137 -24.31 -13.21 -11.23
CA PRO A 137 -25.02 -11.96 -11.44
C PRO A 137 -26.06 -12.01 -12.58
N TYR A 138 -26.03 -13.06 -13.42
CA TYR A 138 -26.97 -13.30 -14.51
C TYR A 138 -28.03 -14.36 -14.20
N GLY A 139 -28.10 -14.86 -12.96
CA GLY A 139 -29.13 -15.84 -12.53
C GLY A 139 -28.98 -17.24 -13.16
N ALA A 140 -27.84 -17.51 -13.80
CA ALA A 140 -27.54 -18.79 -14.45
C ALA A 140 -26.67 -19.64 -13.51
N ASP A 141 -27.22 -19.99 -12.35
CA ASP A 141 -26.53 -20.82 -11.33
C ASP A 141 -26.50 -22.31 -11.73
N ASP A 142 -27.24 -22.69 -12.77
CA ASP A 142 -27.39 -24.04 -13.29
C ASP A 142 -26.43 -24.39 -14.44
N VAL A 143 -25.73 -23.40 -15.02
CA VAL A 143 -24.79 -23.53 -16.17
C VAL A 143 -23.32 -23.67 -15.76
N GLY A 144 -23.03 -24.01 -14.50
CA GLY A 144 -21.66 -24.25 -14.04
C GLY A 144 -20.98 -25.47 -14.70
N CYS A 145 -19.65 -25.40 -14.88
CA CYS A 145 -18.80 -26.48 -15.44
C CYS A 145 -18.94 -27.85 -14.77
N SER A 146 -19.52 -27.93 -13.56
CA SER A 146 -19.79 -29.20 -12.86
C SER A 146 -20.82 -30.09 -13.56
N LYS A 147 -21.63 -29.53 -14.48
CA LYS A 147 -22.57 -30.26 -15.33
C LYS A 147 -22.12 -30.41 -16.78
N SER A 148 -20.93 -29.93 -17.14
CA SER A 148 -20.44 -30.11 -18.51
C SER A 148 -20.06 -31.57 -18.73
N GLU A 149 -20.50 -32.17 -19.84
CA GLU A 149 -20.16 -33.56 -20.21
C GLU A 149 -18.63 -33.77 -20.36
N PHE A 150 -17.88 -32.68 -20.52
CA PHE A 150 -16.42 -32.65 -20.61
C PHE A 150 -15.70 -32.86 -19.26
N ALA A 151 -16.39 -32.76 -18.11
CA ALA A 151 -15.78 -32.96 -16.79
C ALA A 151 -15.59 -34.43 -16.39
N LYS A 152 -16.12 -35.39 -17.17
CA LYS A 152 -16.04 -36.84 -16.86
C LYS A 152 -14.88 -37.57 -17.55
N ALA A 153 -14.09 -36.88 -18.36
CA ALA A 153 -12.93 -37.45 -19.05
C ALA A 153 -11.64 -36.81 -18.52
N GLY A 154 -11.12 -37.35 -17.41
CA GLY A 154 -9.86 -36.95 -16.78
C GLY A 154 -9.54 -37.86 -15.61
#